data_AF-A0A3G6N4D2-F1
#
_entry.id   AF-A0A3G6N4D2-F1
#
_cell.length_a   1.000
_cell.length_b   1.000
_cell.length_c   1.000
_cell.angle_alpha   90.00
_cell.angle_beta   90.00
_cell.angle_gamma   90.00
#
_symmetry.space_group_name_H-M   'P 1'
#
loop_
_entity.id
_entity.type
_entity.pdbx_description
1 polymer ?
#
loop_
_entity_poly.entity_id
_entity_poly.type
_entity_poly.pdbx_seq_one_letter_code
_entity_poly.pdbx_strand_id
1 'polypeptide(L)'
;MENIESRIEDIAIGLSVPSEKIKLVYDNVKSKGIMQGDDLRQLTKIGMPMVKELCALYGKNITEIKLMVQNCEIDFKHFGAVFLYLTNEGGMFYELKKKHIWKTVSDNYKE
;
A
#
# COMPACT_ATOMS: atom_id res chain seq x y z
N MET A 1 0.63 18.76 -5.06
CA MET A 1 -0.18 17.53 -4.89
C MET A 1 0.78 16.37 -4.96
N GLU A 2 1.04 15.70 -3.82
CA GLU A 2 1.93 14.56 -3.82
C GLU A 2 1.32 13.44 -4.68
N ASN A 3 2.09 12.96 -5.65
CA ASN A 3 1.57 12.11 -6.71
C ASN A 3 1.42 10.67 -6.19
N ILE A 4 0.26 10.05 -6.42
CA ILE A 4 -0.02 8.67 -5.97
C ILE A 4 1.04 7.68 -6.48
N GLU A 5 1.62 7.95 -7.64
CA GLU A 5 2.70 7.15 -8.23
C GLU A 5 3.95 7.11 -7.33
N SER A 6 4.36 8.23 -6.73
CA SER A 6 5.52 8.25 -5.82
C SER A 6 5.27 7.37 -4.59
N ARG A 7 4.05 7.40 -4.06
CA ARG A 7 3.65 6.58 -2.90
C ARG A 7 3.61 5.10 -3.24
N ILE A 8 3.13 4.74 -4.44
CA ILE A 8 3.19 3.37 -4.95
C ILE A 8 4.65 2.91 -5.06
N GLU A 9 5.55 3.76 -5.54
CA GLU A 9 6.97 3.44 -5.63
C GLU A 9 7.63 3.26 -4.25
N ASP A 10 7.31 4.11 -3.28
CA ASP A 10 7.77 3.96 -1.89
C ASP A 10 7.41 2.57 -1.31
N ILE A 11 6.16 2.14 -1.53
CA ILE A 11 5.69 0.82 -1.10
C ILE A 11 6.39 -0.29 -1.90
N ALA A 12 6.53 -0.12 -3.20
CA ALA A 12 7.20 -1.07 -4.09
C ALA A 12 8.64 -1.35 -3.62
N ILE A 13 9.38 -0.29 -3.27
CA ILE A 13 10.75 -0.38 -2.76
C ILE A 13 10.77 -1.08 -1.40
N GLY A 14 9.88 -0.72 -0.49
CA GLY A 14 9.84 -1.36 0.84
C GLY A 14 9.45 -2.84 0.80
N LEU A 15 8.63 -3.24 -0.16
CA LEU A 15 8.22 -4.64 -0.36
C LEU A 15 9.13 -5.40 -1.34
N SER A 16 10.07 -4.71 -2.01
CA SER A 16 10.90 -5.28 -3.08
C SER A 16 10.08 -5.96 -4.20
N VAL A 17 8.98 -5.33 -4.59
CA VAL A 17 8.09 -5.80 -5.66
C VAL A 17 7.97 -4.75 -6.76
N PRO A 18 7.63 -5.13 -8.01
CA PRO A 18 7.36 -4.16 -9.06
C PRO A 18 6.19 -3.24 -8.71
N SER A 19 6.37 -1.93 -8.88
CA SER A 19 5.34 -0.90 -8.66
C SER A 19 4.07 -1.14 -9.49
N GLU A 20 4.21 -1.71 -10.68
CA GLU A 20 3.10 -2.10 -11.56
C GLU A 20 2.10 -3.05 -10.89
N LYS A 21 2.58 -3.99 -10.06
CA LYS A 21 1.69 -4.93 -9.36
C LYS A 21 0.80 -4.22 -8.34
N ILE A 22 1.36 -3.24 -7.64
CA ILE A 22 0.63 -2.43 -6.67
C ILE A 22 -0.34 -1.49 -7.40
N LYS A 23 0.13 -0.85 -8.48
CA LYS A 23 -0.68 0.04 -9.33
C LYS A 23 -1.88 -0.69 -9.91
N LEU A 24 -1.70 -1.91 -10.41
CA LEU A 24 -2.79 -2.72 -10.95
C LEU A 24 -3.91 -2.97 -9.92
N VAL A 25 -3.56 -3.35 -8.70
CA VAL A 25 -4.58 -3.56 -7.65
C VAL A 25 -5.23 -2.25 -7.26
N TYR A 26 -4.45 -1.17 -7.12
CA TYR A 26 -4.96 0.15 -6.82
C TYR A 26 -5.98 0.63 -7.87
N ASP A 27 -5.66 0.50 -9.15
CA ASP A 27 -6.53 0.89 -10.26
C ASP A 27 -7.80 0.04 -10.32
N ASN A 28 -7.71 -1.26 -10.02
CA ASN A 28 -8.87 -2.15 -9.90
C ASN A 28 -9.83 -1.69 -8.80
N VAL A 29 -9.33 -1.40 -7.59
CA VAL A 29 -10.16 -0.93 -6.47
C VAL A 29 -10.71 0.47 -6.76
N LYS A 30 -9.91 1.37 -7.35
CA LYS A 30 -10.34 2.71 -7.76
C LYS A 30 -11.46 2.67 -8.80
N SER A 31 -11.35 1.78 -9.80
CA SER A 31 -12.36 1.65 -10.85
C SER A 31 -13.67 1.06 -10.33
N LYS A 32 -13.60 0.12 -9.38
CA LYS A 32 -14.79 -0.48 -8.78
C LYS A 32 -15.41 0.40 -7.68
N GLY A 33 -14.59 1.25 -7.05
CA GLY A 33 -14.96 2.04 -5.87
C GLY A 33 -14.97 1.26 -4.55
N ILE A 34 -14.80 -0.06 -4.61
CA ILE A 34 -14.85 -0.99 -3.48
C ILE A 34 -13.70 -2.01 -3.56
N MET A 35 -13.19 -2.41 -2.41
CA MET A 35 -12.15 -3.43 -2.30
C MET A 35 -12.78 -4.81 -2.20
N GLN A 36 -12.39 -5.71 -3.11
CA GLN A 36 -12.87 -7.09 -3.11
C GLN A 36 -11.86 -8.06 -2.49
N GLY A 37 -12.32 -9.27 -2.17
CA GLY A 37 -11.48 -10.33 -1.62
C GLY A 37 -10.26 -10.66 -2.48
N ASP A 38 -10.40 -10.62 -3.80
CA ASP A 38 -9.29 -10.84 -4.73
C ASP A 38 -8.22 -9.74 -4.65
N ASP A 39 -8.63 -8.48 -4.49
CA ASP A 39 -7.70 -7.34 -4.35
C ASP A 39 -6.91 -7.49 -3.05
N LEU A 40 -7.59 -7.81 -1.93
CA LEU A 40 -6.92 -8.07 -0.65
C LEU A 40 -5.96 -9.24 -0.73
N ARG A 41 -6.35 -10.32 -1.41
CA ARG A 41 -5.50 -11.49 -1.60
C ARG A 41 -4.25 -11.15 -2.40
N GLN A 42 -4.36 -10.32 -3.44
CA GLN A 42 -3.21 -9.85 -4.22
C GLN A 42 -2.27 -8.99 -3.37
N LEU A 43 -2.81 -8.07 -2.58
CA LEU A 43 -2.04 -7.21 -1.66
C LEU A 43 -1.34 -8.04 -0.58
N THR A 44 -2.01 -9.07 -0.07
CA THR A 44 -1.41 -10.00 0.90
C THR A 44 -0.28 -10.81 0.26
N LYS A 45 -0.44 -11.26 -0.99
CA LYS A 45 0.60 -12.01 -1.72
C LYS A 45 1.87 -11.21 -1.96
N ILE A 46 1.76 -9.89 -2.18
CA ILE A 46 2.91 -9.01 -2.32
C ILE A 46 3.51 -8.58 -0.98
N GLY A 47 2.93 -9.01 0.15
CA GLY A 47 3.41 -8.68 1.49
C GLY A 47 2.90 -7.34 2.03
N MET A 48 1.91 -6.72 1.40
CA MET A 48 1.37 -5.44 1.88
C MET A 48 0.52 -5.66 3.15
N PRO A 49 0.80 -4.95 4.25
CA PRO A 49 0.14 -5.16 5.54
C PRO A 49 -1.28 -4.58 5.62
N MET A 50 -2.06 -4.62 4.53
CA MET A 50 -3.39 -4.00 4.44
C MET A 50 -4.36 -4.47 5.51
N VAL A 51 -4.42 -5.78 5.76
CA VAL A 51 -5.31 -6.34 6.80
C VAL A 51 -4.97 -5.77 8.16
N LYS A 52 -3.68 -5.64 8.49
CA LYS A 52 -3.20 -5.17 9.79
C LYS A 52 -3.56 -3.69 9.99
N GLU A 53 -3.32 -2.87 8.97
CA GLU A 53 -3.67 -1.44 9.03
C GLU A 53 -5.17 -1.21 9.09
N LEU A 54 -5.96 -2.00 8.35
CA LEU A 54 -7.42 -1.97 8.44
C LEU A 54 -7.91 -2.41 9.83
N CYS A 55 -7.29 -3.41 10.46
CA CYS A 55 -7.60 -3.78 11.83
C CYS A 55 -7.36 -2.61 12.80
N ALA A 56 -6.24 -1.90 12.64
CA ALA A 56 -5.92 -0.73 13.46
C ALA A 56 -6.90 0.43 13.21
N LEU A 57 -7.29 0.66 11.96
CA LEU A 57 -8.23 1.72 11.57
C LEU A 57 -9.65 1.48 12.10
N TYR A 58 -10.16 0.25 11.98
CA TYR A 58 -11.52 -0.10 12.37
C TYR A 58 -11.63 -0.63 13.82
N GLY A 59 -10.50 -0.88 14.49
CA GLY A 59 -10.48 -1.52 15.81
C GLY A 59 -11.03 -2.95 15.81
N LYS A 60 -10.96 -3.63 14.66
CA LYS A 60 -11.51 -4.98 14.43
C LYS A 60 -10.42 -6.03 14.33
N ASN A 61 -10.80 -7.29 14.50
CA ASN A 61 -9.85 -8.39 14.31
C ASN A 61 -9.64 -8.74 12.82
N ILE A 62 -8.59 -9.52 12.54
CA ILE A 62 -8.22 -9.95 11.18
C ILE A 62 -9.36 -10.67 10.45
N THR A 63 -10.11 -11.50 11.18
CA THR A 63 -11.22 -12.30 10.62
C THR A 63 -12.37 -11.39 10.21
N GLU A 64 -12.74 -10.42 11.05
CA GLU A 64 -13.77 -9.42 10.75
C GLU A 64 -13.38 -8.58 9.53
N ILE A 65 -12.14 -8.08 9.45
CA ILE A 65 -11.69 -7.31 8.29
C ILE A 65 -11.77 -8.14 7.00
N LYS A 66 -11.36 -9.41 7.06
CA LYS A 66 -11.47 -10.31 5.90
C LYS A 66 -12.93 -10.51 5.48
N LEU A 67 -13.84 -10.67 6.44
CA LEU A 67 -15.28 -10.76 6.18
C LEU A 67 -15.83 -9.47 5.58
N MET A 68 -15.46 -8.31 6.11
CA MET A 68 -15.86 -7.00 5.58
C MET A 68 -15.42 -6.83 4.11
N VAL A 69 -14.19 -7.22 3.77
CA VAL A 69 -13.72 -7.19 2.38
C VAL A 69 -14.49 -8.18 1.51
N GLN A 70 -14.80 -9.38 2.01
CA GLN A 70 -15.61 -10.36 1.27
C GLN A 70 -17.03 -9.85 1.02
N ASN A 71 -17.60 -9.14 2.00
CA ASN A 71 -18.89 -8.48 1.91
C ASN A 71 -18.86 -7.17 1.11
N CYS A 72 -17.69 -6.77 0.59
CA CYS A 72 -17.49 -5.51 -0.14
C CYS A 72 -17.84 -4.25 0.70
N GLU A 73 -17.61 -4.30 2.01
CA GLU A 73 -17.88 -3.19 2.95
C GLU A 73 -16.72 -2.17 3.04
N ILE A 74 -15.61 -2.41 2.33
CA ILE A 74 -14.45 -1.52 2.33
C ILE A 74 -14.43 -0.70 1.05
N ASP A 75 -14.84 0.56 1.16
CA ASP A 75 -14.80 1.52 0.07
C ASP A 75 -13.37 1.96 -0.28
N PHE A 76 -13.21 2.47 -1.49
CA PHE A 76 -11.96 3.07 -1.97
C PHE A 76 -11.45 4.19 -1.06
N LYS A 77 -12.33 4.94 -0.37
CA LYS A 77 -11.93 5.97 0.59
C LYS A 77 -11.13 5.40 1.75
N HIS A 78 -11.59 4.30 2.35
CA HIS A 78 -10.93 3.64 3.46
C HIS A 78 -9.64 2.94 2.99
N PHE A 79 -9.69 2.28 1.84
CA PHE A 79 -8.51 1.71 1.19
C PHE A 79 -7.44 2.78 0.93
N GLY A 80 -7.82 3.90 0.32
CA GLY A 80 -6.94 5.02 0.03
C GLY A 80 -6.39 5.68 1.29
N ALA A 81 -7.18 5.79 2.37
CA ALA A 81 -6.72 6.31 3.65
C ALA A 81 -5.60 5.43 4.25
N VAL A 82 -5.75 4.11 4.23
CA VAL A 82 -4.69 3.17 4.65
C VAL A 82 -3.45 3.30 3.77
N PHE A 83 -3.66 3.40 2.46
CA PHE A 83 -2.57 3.56 1.50
C PHE A 83 -1.77 4.85 1.72
N LEU A 84 -2.49 5.95 2.00
CA LEU A 84 -1.90 7.24 2.36
C LEU A 84 -1.18 7.13 3.70
N TYR A 85 -1.80 6.55 4.73
CA TYR A 85 -1.21 6.37 6.05
C TYR A 85 0.12 5.62 6.01
N LEU A 86 0.19 4.55 5.22
CA LEU A 86 1.41 3.76 5.01
C LEU A 86 2.57 4.56 4.42
N THR A 87 2.28 5.61 3.67
CA THR A 87 3.27 6.44 2.94
C THR A 87 3.36 7.87 3.47
N ASN A 88 2.62 8.21 4.51
CA ASN A 88 2.66 9.53 5.15
C ASN A 88 3.69 9.58 6.28
N GLU A 89 3.98 10.76 6.81
CA GLU A 89 4.88 10.95 7.96
C GLU A 89 4.50 10.03 9.13
N GLY A 90 5.38 9.07 9.45
CA GLY A 90 5.16 8.04 10.48
C GLY A 90 4.69 6.67 9.96
N GLY A 91 4.38 6.56 8.67
CA GLY A 91 4.03 5.32 7.99
C GLY A 91 5.24 4.43 7.70
N MET A 92 4.98 3.12 7.53
CA MET A 92 6.01 2.09 7.29
C MET A 92 6.86 2.37 6.04
N PHE A 93 6.29 3.02 5.03
CA PHE A 93 6.92 3.27 3.72
C PHE A 93 7.27 4.74 3.50
N TYR A 94 7.26 5.57 4.54
CA TYR A 94 7.55 7.00 4.41
C TYR A 94 8.97 7.28 3.87
N GLU A 95 9.04 8.04 2.77
CA GLU A 95 10.27 8.47 2.05
C GLU A 95 11.25 7.35 1.66
N LEU A 96 10.78 6.11 1.45
CA LEU A 96 11.67 5.01 1.09
C LEU A 96 12.35 5.21 -0.27
N LYS A 97 11.66 5.74 -1.27
CA LYS A 97 12.20 6.07 -2.59
C LYS A 97 13.35 7.07 -2.48
N LYS A 98 13.15 8.14 -1.71
CA LYS A 98 14.16 9.17 -1.50
C LYS A 98 15.40 8.58 -0.83
N LYS A 99 15.23 7.73 0.18
CA LYS A 99 16.33 7.02 0.85
C LYS A 99 17.06 6.07 -0.11
N HIS A 100 16.33 5.37 -0.96
CA HIS A 100 16.90 4.42 -1.92
C HIS A 100 17.78 5.13 -2.97
N ILE A 101 17.30 6.24 -3.54
CA ILE A 101 18.07 7.03 -4.53
C ILE A 101 19.37 7.54 -3.92
N TRP A 102 19.35 8.12 -2.71
CA TRP A 102 20.57 8.63 -2.07
C TRP A 102 21.62 7.56 -1.79
N LYS A 103 21.19 6.33 -1.46
CA LYS A 103 22.12 5.22 -1.26
C LYS A 103 22.84 4.85 -2.56
N THR A 104 22.10 4.69 -3.65
CA THR A 104 22.66 4.37 -4.97
C THR A 104 23.61 5.46 -5.48
N VAL A 105 23.25 6.73 -5.28
CA VAL A 105 24.09 7.85 -5.70
C VAL A 105 25.36 7.94 -4.85
N SER A 106 25.26 7.75 -3.52
CA SER A 106 26.43 7.77 -2.62
C SER A 106 27.42 6.63 -2.86
N ASP A 107 26.96 5.44 -3.27
CA ASP A 107 27.83 4.31 -3.58
C ASP A 107 28.63 4.56 -4.88
N ASN A 108 28.12 5.38 -5.80
CA ASN A 108 28.79 5.80 -7.04
C ASN A 108 29.81 6.95 -6.87
N TYR A 109 29.91 7.57 -5.69
CA TYR A 109 30.90 8.65 -5.41
C TYR A 109 32.03 8.19 -4.46
N LYS A 110 32.21 6.88 -4.27
CA LYS A 110 33.29 6.29 -3.47
C LYS A 110 34.46 5.75 -4.30
N GLU A 111 34.58 6.14 -5.57
CA GLU A 111 35.77 5.88 -6.40
C GLU A 111 36.77 7.05 -6.32
#